data_AF-A0A4Q2CZ02-F1
#
_entry.id   AF-A0A4Q2CZ02-F1
#
_cell.length_a   1.000
_cell.length_b   1.000
_cell.length_c   1.000
_cell.angle_alpha   90.00
_cell.angle_beta   90.00
_cell.angle_gamma   90.00
#
_symmetry.space_group_name_H-M   'P 1'
#
loop_
_entity.id
_entity.type
_entity.pdbx_description
1 polymer ?
#
loop_
_entity_poly.entity_id
_entity_poly.type
_entity_poly.pdbx_seq_one_letter_code
_entity_poly.pdbx_strand_id
1 'polypeptide(L)'
;MLDALLNNMNWKTMVNLPGYISKSYHKAHEEREDAQEEFEKLDSTTSDKQRTKWASQEAQAHANRLHDVKAMDIYLSKLEGAPPRAKLELERMEQEQNAGNNVGLTAWIVKGIEIQQQQLRIQDEIAHNPNPTTVQDIKVAKMKEKLIKRFENLMNTAEYQFPDVDFTELVYRPSPWSKGKKSESDDAVITRHVPLPSQVYSSPSMPRAYRDAKDTEIILRMGEA
;
A
#
# COMPACT_ATOMS: atom_id res chain seq x y z
N MET A 1 39.96 -10.14 -33.93
CA MET A 1 39.57 -9.43 -32.69
C MET A 1 38.20 -9.87 -32.20
N LEU A 2 37.20 -10.02 -33.08
CA LEU A 2 35.86 -10.50 -32.72
C LEU A 2 35.85 -11.92 -32.11
N ASP A 3 36.59 -12.86 -32.69
CA ASP A 3 36.59 -14.26 -32.24
C ASP A 3 37.15 -14.43 -30.82
N ALA A 4 38.14 -13.63 -30.45
CA ALA A 4 38.68 -13.63 -29.08
C ALA A 4 37.66 -13.10 -28.06
N LEU A 5 36.85 -12.11 -28.44
CA LEU A 5 35.78 -11.58 -27.59
C LEU A 5 34.63 -12.59 -27.44
N LEU A 6 34.22 -13.22 -28.54
CA LEU A 6 33.19 -14.26 -28.53
C LEU A 6 33.63 -15.48 -27.71
N ASN A 7 34.88 -15.91 -27.85
CA ASN A 7 35.42 -17.03 -27.08
C ASN A 7 35.48 -16.72 -25.57
N ASN A 8 35.87 -15.49 -25.21
CA ASN A 8 35.85 -15.03 -23.81
C ASN A 8 34.42 -14.97 -23.24
N MET A 9 33.43 -14.53 -24.01
CA MET A 9 32.02 -14.55 -23.57
C MET A 9 31.51 -15.97 -23.39
N ASN A 10 31.78 -16.87 -24.34
CA ASN A 10 31.38 -18.27 -24.25
C ASN A 10 32.02 -18.97 -23.04
N TRP A 11 33.31 -18.76 -22.81
CA TRP A 11 34.02 -19.26 -21.63
C TRP A 11 33.37 -18.78 -20.33
N LYS A 12 33.10 -17.48 -20.21
CA LYS A 12 32.44 -16.91 -19.02
C LYS A 12 31.05 -17.50 -18.79
N THR A 13 30.25 -17.65 -19.85
CA THR A 13 28.94 -18.30 -19.76
C THR A 13 29.10 -19.74 -19.28
N MET A 14 30.00 -20.52 -19.88
CA MET A 14 30.19 -21.92 -19.53
C MET A 14 30.66 -22.12 -18.08
N VAL A 15 31.56 -21.27 -17.58
CA VAL A 15 32.05 -21.36 -16.18
C VAL A 15 30.97 -20.93 -15.18
N ASN A 16 30.14 -19.94 -15.54
CA ASN A 16 29.07 -19.45 -14.65
C ASN A 16 27.81 -20.33 -14.68
N LEU A 17 27.60 -21.09 -15.76
CA LEU A 17 26.38 -21.86 -15.99
C LEU A 17 26.12 -22.93 -14.91
N PRO A 18 27.08 -23.74 -14.43
CA PRO A 18 26.81 -24.72 -13.37
C PRO A 18 26.33 -24.08 -12.06
N GLY A 19 26.95 -22.97 -11.67
CA GLY A 19 26.53 -22.22 -10.47
C GLY A 19 25.17 -21.57 -10.63
N TYR A 20 24.86 -21.05 -11.82
CA TYR A 20 23.54 -20.52 -12.15
C TYR A 20 22.47 -21.62 -12.14
N ILE A 21 22.71 -22.74 -12.83
CA ILE A 21 21.77 -23.86 -12.90
C ILE A 21 21.47 -24.39 -11.49
N SER A 22 22.51 -24.64 -10.68
CA SER A 22 22.33 -25.15 -9.32
C SER A 22 21.46 -24.21 -8.46
N LYS A 23 21.70 -22.89 -8.52
CA LYS A 23 20.88 -21.90 -7.82
C LYS A 23 19.46 -21.82 -8.37
N SER A 24 19.32 -21.83 -9.70
CA SER A 24 18.01 -21.78 -10.36
C SER A 24 17.17 -23.01 -10.05
N TYR A 25 17.82 -24.18 -9.91
CA TYR A 25 17.15 -25.43 -9.57
C TYR A 25 16.61 -25.41 -8.14
N HIS A 26 17.42 -24.97 -7.17
CA HIS A 26 16.95 -24.84 -5.78
C HIS A 26 15.79 -23.84 -5.70
N LYS A 27 15.95 -22.68 -6.33
CA LYS A 27 14.90 -21.67 -6.39
C LYS A 27 13.62 -22.20 -7.04
N ALA A 28 13.73 -22.90 -8.17
CA ALA A 28 12.58 -23.49 -8.85
C ALA A 28 11.91 -24.60 -8.02
N HIS A 29 12.67 -25.30 -7.19
CA HIS A 29 12.12 -26.28 -6.27
C HIS A 29 11.28 -25.61 -5.17
N GLU A 30 11.80 -24.57 -4.53
CA GLU A 30 11.08 -23.77 -3.53
C GLU A 30 9.81 -23.15 -4.14
N GLU A 31 9.95 -22.46 -5.29
CA GLU A 31 8.81 -21.85 -5.99
C GLU A 31 7.74 -22.89 -6.40
N ARG A 32 8.14 -24.13 -6.69
CA ARG A 32 7.19 -25.22 -6.98
C ARG A 32 6.40 -25.63 -5.75
N GLU A 33 7.05 -25.72 -4.58
CA GLU A 33 6.37 -26.08 -3.33
C GLU A 33 5.36 -24.99 -2.96
N ASP A 34 5.76 -23.72 -3.02
CA ASP A 34 4.86 -22.58 -2.79
C ASP A 34 3.65 -22.59 -3.75
N ALA A 35 3.91 -22.79 -5.05
CA ALA A 35 2.85 -22.84 -6.05
C ALA A 35 1.89 -24.03 -5.85
N GLN A 36 2.40 -25.17 -5.40
CA GLN A 36 1.60 -26.35 -5.08
C GLN A 36 0.70 -26.09 -3.87
N GLU A 37 1.23 -25.49 -2.80
CA GLU A 37 0.45 -25.15 -1.61
C GLU A 37 -0.66 -24.14 -1.93
N GLU A 38 -0.36 -23.10 -2.70
CA GLU A 38 -1.35 -22.12 -3.15
C GLU A 38 -2.41 -22.75 -4.05
N PHE A 39 -2.01 -23.66 -4.94
CA PHE A 39 -2.93 -24.39 -5.81
C PHE A 39 -3.87 -25.27 -4.98
N GLU A 40 -3.37 -26.06 -4.03
CA GLU A 40 -4.19 -26.93 -3.18
C GLU A 40 -5.18 -26.13 -2.32
N LYS A 41 -4.76 -24.95 -1.84
CA LYS A 41 -5.64 -24.03 -1.14
C LYS A 41 -6.74 -23.47 -2.05
N LEU A 42 -6.42 -23.11 -3.29
CA LEU A 42 -7.42 -22.68 -4.27
C LEU A 42 -8.37 -23.83 -4.61
N ASP A 43 -7.83 -25.02 -4.82
CA ASP A 43 -8.55 -26.23 -5.19
C ASP A 43 -9.58 -26.60 -4.11
N SER A 44 -9.16 -26.65 -2.85
CA SER A 44 -10.04 -26.97 -1.72
C SER A 44 -11.18 -25.98 -1.49
N THR A 45 -11.03 -24.74 -1.97
CA THR A 45 -12.06 -23.68 -1.84
C THR A 45 -12.93 -23.54 -3.09
N THR A 46 -12.60 -24.21 -4.19
CA THR A 46 -13.30 -24.09 -5.48
C THR A 46 -14.39 -25.14 -5.64
N SER A 47 -15.61 -24.69 -5.96
CA SER A 47 -16.75 -25.57 -6.23
C SER A 47 -16.68 -26.24 -7.61
N ASP A 48 -17.31 -27.41 -7.76
CA ASP A 48 -17.37 -28.15 -9.05
C ASP A 48 -17.95 -27.32 -10.20
N LYS A 49 -18.91 -26.44 -9.89
CA LYS A 49 -19.49 -25.51 -10.86
C LYS A 49 -18.45 -24.52 -11.39
N GLN A 50 -17.57 -24.01 -10.53
CA GLN A 50 -16.49 -23.10 -10.92
C GLN A 50 -15.46 -23.82 -11.78
N ARG A 51 -15.06 -25.04 -11.41
CA ARG A 51 -14.12 -25.88 -12.20
C ARG A 51 -14.62 -26.12 -13.61
N THR A 52 -15.88 -26.55 -13.72
CA THR A 52 -16.52 -26.83 -15.02
C THR A 52 -16.59 -25.56 -15.88
N LYS A 53 -16.92 -24.42 -15.26
CA LYS A 53 -16.94 -23.13 -15.94
C LYS A 53 -15.56 -22.73 -16.44
N TRP A 54 -14.53 -22.81 -15.60
CA TRP A 54 -13.15 -22.44 -15.98
C TRP A 54 -12.61 -23.33 -17.09
N ALA A 55 -12.82 -24.66 -17.01
CA ALA A 55 -12.43 -25.59 -18.06
C ALA A 55 -13.11 -25.27 -19.41
N SER A 56 -14.41 -24.92 -19.39
CA SER A 56 -15.13 -24.50 -20.59
C SER A 56 -14.58 -23.17 -21.15
N GLN A 57 -14.26 -22.21 -20.29
CA GLN A 57 -13.70 -20.91 -20.70
C GLN A 57 -12.31 -21.08 -21.32
N GLU A 58 -11.47 -21.94 -20.73
CA GLU A 58 -10.16 -22.29 -21.24
C GLU A 58 -10.25 -22.95 -22.63
N ALA A 59 -11.09 -23.98 -22.77
CA ALA A 59 -11.27 -24.66 -24.05
C ALA A 59 -11.73 -23.69 -25.16
N GLN A 60 -12.66 -22.79 -24.83
CA GLN A 60 -13.15 -21.78 -25.77
C GLN A 60 -12.07 -20.74 -26.12
N ALA A 61 -11.28 -20.30 -25.14
CA ALA A 61 -10.18 -19.37 -25.36
C ALA A 61 -9.12 -19.96 -26.31
N HIS A 62 -8.71 -21.21 -26.07
CA HIS A 62 -7.72 -21.89 -26.92
C HIS A 62 -8.24 -22.13 -28.35
N ALA A 63 -9.51 -22.46 -28.52
CA ALA A 63 -10.11 -22.61 -29.85
C ALA A 63 -10.09 -21.29 -30.65
N ASN A 64 -10.32 -20.17 -29.97
CA ASN A 64 -10.48 -18.86 -30.60
C ASN A 64 -9.17 -18.05 -30.69
N ARG A 65 -8.09 -18.45 -30.01
CA ARG A 65 -6.84 -17.67 -29.89
C ARG A 65 -6.21 -17.22 -31.23
N LEU A 66 -6.41 -18.00 -32.30
CA LEU A 66 -5.88 -17.68 -33.63
C LEU A 66 -6.69 -16.61 -34.37
N HIS A 67 -7.96 -16.43 -33.99
CA HIS A 67 -8.92 -15.55 -34.66
C HIS A 67 -9.21 -14.28 -33.83
N ASP A 68 -9.13 -14.39 -32.51
CA ASP A 68 -9.25 -13.29 -31.57
C ASP A 68 -8.16 -13.38 -30.50
N VAL A 69 -7.20 -12.45 -30.54
CA VAL A 69 -6.12 -12.36 -29.56
C VAL A 69 -6.66 -12.13 -28.15
N LYS A 70 -7.80 -11.43 -28.01
CA LYS A 70 -8.45 -11.17 -26.71
C LYS A 70 -9.09 -12.42 -26.10
N ALA A 71 -9.23 -13.51 -26.85
CA ALA A 71 -9.74 -14.76 -26.32
C ALA A 71 -8.87 -15.30 -25.17
N MET A 72 -7.56 -15.00 -25.17
CA MET A 72 -6.62 -15.39 -24.13
C MET A 72 -6.66 -14.49 -22.87
N ASP A 73 -7.45 -13.40 -22.88
CA ASP A 73 -7.60 -12.49 -21.73
C ASP A 73 -8.26 -13.16 -20.51
N ILE A 74 -8.69 -14.42 -20.62
CA ILE A 74 -9.16 -15.23 -19.49
C ILE A 74 -8.08 -15.45 -18.43
N TYR A 75 -6.80 -15.40 -18.81
CA TYR A 75 -5.67 -15.53 -17.89
C TYR A 75 -5.26 -14.17 -17.28
N LEU A 76 -5.85 -13.06 -17.74
CA LEU A 76 -5.66 -11.76 -17.10
C LEU A 76 -6.55 -11.66 -15.87
N SER A 77 -5.99 -11.19 -14.77
CA SER A 77 -6.75 -10.89 -13.56
C SER A 77 -7.70 -9.72 -13.83
N LYS A 78 -8.99 -10.02 -13.94
CA LYS A 78 -10.06 -9.01 -13.96
C LYS A 78 -10.44 -8.67 -12.53
N LEU A 79 -9.53 -8.01 -11.83
CA LEU A 79 -9.90 -7.34 -10.58
C LEU A 79 -10.65 -6.07 -11.00
N GLU A 80 -11.91 -5.94 -10.56
CA GLU A 80 -12.56 -4.63 -10.64
C GLU A 80 -11.66 -3.67 -9.85
N GLY A 81 -11.18 -2.62 -10.52
CA GLY A 81 -10.36 -1.61 -9.87
C GLY A 81 -11.09 -1.05 -8.66
N ALA A 82 -10.37 -0.81 -7.57
CA ALA A 82 -10.96 -0.16 -6.42
C ALA A 82 -11.63 1.15 -6.85
N PRO A 83 -12.81 1.50 -6.31
CA PRO A 83 -13.42 2.79 -6.61
C PRO A 83 -12.43 3.92 -6.30
N PRO A 84 -12.34 4.95 -7.16
CA PRO A 84 -11.38 6.03 -6.94
C PRO A 84 -11.70 6.73 -5.63
N ARG A 85 -10.66 7.09 -4.86
CA ARG A 85 -10.78 7.78 -3.56
C ARG A 85 -11.77 8.95 -3.60
N ALA A 86 -11.71 9.78 -4.64
CA ALA A 86 -12.59 10.93 -4.82
C ALA A 86 -14.09 10.56 -4.86
N LYS A 87 -14.44 9.39 -5.42
CA LYS A 87 -15.83 8.91 -5.44
C LYS A 87 -16.26 8.45 -4.05
N LEU A 88 -15.40 7.74 -3.33
CA LEU A 88 -15.66 7.29 -1.96
C LEU A 88 -15.77 8.47 -0.99
N GLU A 89 -14.90 9.48 -1.15
CA GLU A 89 -14.97 10.74 -0.39
C GLU A 89 -16.31 11.45 -0.61
N LEU A 90 -16.73 11.62 -1.87
CA LEU A 90 -18.00 12.27 -2.20
C LEU A 90 -19.18 11.52 -1.57
N GLU A 91 -19.23 10.20 -1.73
CA GLU A 91 -20.29 9.36 -1.18
C GLU A 91 -20.38 9.49 0.35
N ARG A 92 -19.24 9.51 1.04
CA ARG A 92 -19.20 9.65 2.51
C ARG A 92 -19.61 11.05 2.96
N MET A 93 -19.17 12.09 2.26
CA MET A 93 -19.57 13.47 2.56
C MET A 93 -21.07 13.68 2.36
N GLU A 94 -21.67 13.11 1.31
CA GLU A 94 -23.12 13.17 1.07
C GLU A 94 -23.89 12.40 2.16
N GLN A 95 -23.41 11.23 2.57
CA GLN A 95 -24.01 10.46 3.67
C GLN A 95 -24.00 11.23 5.00
N GLU A 96 -22.87 11.87 5.34
CA GLU A 96 -22.74 12.71 6.53
C GLU A 96 -23.73 13.88 6.52
N GLN A 97 -23.83 14.58 5.38
CA GLN A 97 -24.74 15.72 5.20
C GLN A 97 -26.21 15.29 5.30
N ASN A 98 -26.59 14.18 4.67
CA ASN A 98 -27.96 13.67 4.69
C ASN A 98 -28.37 13.16 6.08
N ALA A 99 -27.44 12.54 6.82
CA ALA A 99 -27.69 12.06 8.17
C ALA A 99 -27.65 13.18 9.23
N GLY A 100 -27.04 14.33 8.92
CA GLY A 100 -26.86 15.45 9.84
C GLY A 100 -25.95 15.12 11.04
N ASN A 101 -25.17 14.04 10.95
CA ASN A 101 -24.28 13.58 12.00
C ASN A 101 -22.86 13.42 11.46
N ASN A 102 -21.86 13.68 12.28
CA ASN A 102 -20.44 13.58 11.93
C ASN A 102 -20.03 14.39 10.68
N VAL A 103 -20.71 15.50 10.41
CA VAL A 103 -20.40 16.36 9.24
C VAL A 103 -18.96 16.87 9.34
N GLY A 104 -18.14 16.52 8.35
CA GLY A 104 -16.73 16.92 8.30
C GLY A 104 -15.75 15.84 8.77
N LEU A 105 -16.25 14.70 9.27
CA LEU A 105 -15.44 13.56 9.65
C LEU A 105 -14.63 13.02 8.47
N THR A 106 -15.27 12.83 7.30
CA THR A 106 -14.59 12.37 6.09
C THR A 106 -13.46 13.31 5.70
N ALA A 107 -13.72 14.62 5.69
CA ALA A 107 -12.69 15.61 5.36
C ALA A 107 -11.52 15.60 6.36
N TRP A 108 -11.81 15.38 7.65
CA TRP A 108 -10.79 15.27 8.68
C TRP A 108 -9.92 14.01 8.50
N ILE A 109 -10.53 12.86 8.22
CA ILE A 109 -9.81 11.60 7.96
C ILE A 109 -8.93 11.73 6.72
N VAL A 110 -9.47 12.29 5.62
CA VAL A 110 -8.71 12.51 4.38
C VAL A 110 -7.47 13.37 4.65
N LYS A 111 -7.62 14.48 5.40
CA LYS A 111 -6.46 15.32 5.80
C LYS A 111 -5.42 14.51 6.57
N GLY A 112 -5.84 13.65 7.49
CA GLY A 112 -4.91 12.79 8.23
C GLY A 112 -4.18 11.81 7.31
N ILE A 113 -4.87 11.20 6.35
CA ILE A 113 -4.24 10.30 5.37
C ILE A 113 -3.22 11.06 4.50
N GLU A 114 -3.56 12.26 4.05
CA GLU A 114 -2.64 13.12 3.28
C GLU A 114 -1.39 13.51 4.07
N ILE A 115 -1.50 13.72 5.38
CA ILE A 115 -0.36 13.98 6.27
C ILE A 115 0.56 12.76 6.31
N GLN A 116 0.02 11.55 6.45
CA GLN A 116 0.82 10.31 6.41
C GLN A 116 1.51 10.13 5.05
N GLN A 117 0.82 10.40 3.95
CA GLN A 117 1.42 10.37 2.60
C GLN A 117 2.54 11.40 2.45
N GLN A 118 2.40 12.58 3.03
CA GLN A 118 3.44 13.61 3.01
C GLN A 118 4.64 13.22 3.88
N GLN A 119 4.44 12.58 5.04
CA GLN A 119 5.52 12.00 5.84
C GLN A 119 6.33 10.99 5.01
N LEU A 120 5.65 10.09 4.30
CA LEU A 120 6.30 9.12 3.42
C LEU A 120 7.08 9.78 2.28
N ARG A 121 6.51 10.81 1.62
CA ARG A 121 7.22 11.55 0.56
C ARG A 121 8.47 12.25 1.07
N ILE A 122 8.46 12.78 2.29
CA ILE A 122 9.64 13.39 2.90
C ILE A 122 10.70 12.33 3.19
N GLN A 123 10.31 11.18 3.75
CA GLN A 123 11.24 10.06 3.99
C GLN A 123 11.86 9.58 2.68
N ASP A 124 11.04 9.44 1.63
CA ASP A 124 11.47 9.01 0.31
C ASP A 124 12.46 10.00 -0.31
N GLU A 125 12.19 11.31 -0.22
CA GLU A 125 13.11 12.36 -0.69
C GLU A 125 14.45 12.34 0.05
N ILE A 126 14.44 12.09 1.36
CA ILE A 126 15.67 11.96 2.16
C ILE A 126 16.43 10.68 1.75
N ALA A 127 15.73 9.56 1.59
CA ALA A 127 16.33 8.28 1.23
C ALA A 127 16.95 8.30 -0.17
N HIS A 128 16.31 8.99 -1.14
CA HIS A 128 16.83 9.16 -2.50
C HIS A 128 18.04 10.10 -2.58
N ASN A 129 18.26 10.95 -1.57
CA ASN A 129 19.35 11.92 -1.56
C ASN A 129 20.24 11.72 -0.31
N PRO A 130 21.05 10.64 -0.23
CA PRO A 130 21.87 10.34 0.95
C PRO A 130 22.97 11.39 1.21
N ASN A 131 23.40 12.12 0.17
CA ASN A 131 24.33 13.25 0.27
C ASN A 131 23.64 14.49 -0.32
N PRO A 132 22.71 15.11 0.41
CA PRO A 132 21.87 16.16 -0.14
C PRO A 132 22.68 17.44 -0.40
N THR A 133 22.33 18.13 -1.47
CA THR A 133 22.78 19.52 -1.71
C THR A 133 21.97 20.49 -0.85
N THR A 134 22.49 21.69 -0.61
CA THR A 134 21.78 22.73 0.15
C THR A 134 20.39 23.04 -0.41
N VAL A 135 20.21 22.95 -1.74
CA VAL A 135 18.91 23.15 -2.39
C VAL A 135 17.93 22.03 -2.02
N GLN A 136 18.40 20.78 -1.96
CA GLN A 136 17.59 19.64 -1.53
C GLN A 136 17.25 19.71 -0.04
N ASP A 137 18.18 20.16 0.81
CA ASP A 137 17.90 20.41 2.23
C ASP A 137 16.83 21.49 2.42
N ILE A 138 16.90 22.59 1.67
CA ILE A 138 15.86 23.63 1.69
C ILE A 138 14.51 23.07 1.22
N LYS A 139 14.49 22.21 0.20
CA LYS A 139 13.27 21.55 -0.28
C LYS A 139 12.65 20.70 0.83
N VAL A 140 13.45 19.85 1.48
CA VAL A 140 12.99 19.00 2.60
C VAL A 140 12.51 19.87 3.77
N ALA A 141 13.23 20.94 4.13
CA ALA A 141 12.81 21.87 5.18
C ALA A 141 11.45 22.53 4.89
N LYS A 142 11.21 22.98 3.64
CA LYS A 142 9.91 23.51 3.22
C LYS A 142 8.80 22.46 3.27
N MET A 143 9.10 21.22 2.90
CA MET A 143 8.14 20.12 3.00
C MET A 143 7.76 19.83 4.47
N LYS A 144 8.74 19.87 5.38
CA LYS A 144 8.53 19.74 6.84
C LYS A 144 7.70 20.90 7.40
N GLU A 145 8.00 22.15 7.03
CA GLU A 145 7.23 23.32 7.45
C GLU A 145 5.75 23.20 7.04
N LYS A 146 5.50 22.79 5.79
CA LYS A 146 4.14 22.55 5.29
C LYS A 146 3.45 21.41 6.05
N LEU A 147 4.20 20.36 6.42
CA LEU A 147 3.68 19.24 7.18
C LEU A 147 3.24 19.68 8.59
N ILE A 148 4.05 20.48 9.28
CA ILE A 148 3.72 21.05 10.60
C ILE A 148 2.41 21.84 10.54
N LYS A 149 2.28 22.77 9.60
CA LYS A 149 1.07 23.58 9.41
C LYS A 149 -0.18 22.73 9.15
N ARG A 150 -0.04 21.67 8.34
CA ARG A 150 -1.14 20.73 8.08
C ARG A 150 -1.53 19.94 9.32
N PHE A 151 -0.54 19.50 10.10
CA PHE A 151 -0.78 18.80 11.34
C PHE A 151 -1.49 19.69 12.38
N GLU A 152 -1.06 20.93 12.56
CA GLU A 152 -1.72 21.90 13.45
C GLU A 152 -3.18 22.12 13.04
N ASN A 153 -3.45 22.30 11.75
CA ASN A 153 -4.81 22.41 11.23
C ASN A 153 -5.63 21.14 11.50
N LEU A 154 -5.04 19.95 11.33
CA LEU A 154 -5.69 18.68 11.67
C LEU A 154 -6.09 18.65 13.14
N MET A 155 -5.18 19.00 14.06
CA MET A 155 -5.46 19.00 15.50
C MET A 155 -6.54 20.01 15.88
N ASN A 156 -6.48 21.22 15.33
CA ASN A 156 -7.50 22.26 15.58
C ASN A 156 -8.89 21.82 15.12
N THR A 157 -8.97 21.09 13.99
CA THR A 157 -10.24 20.54 13.51
C THR A 157 -10.66 19.28 14.26
N ALA A 158 -9.72 18.58 14.89
CA ALA A 158 -9.98 17.39 15.69
C ALA A 158 -10.72 17.72 16.99
N GLU A 159 -10.39 18.82 17.65
CA GLU A 159 -11.08 19.28 18.86
C GLU A 159 -12.58 19.52 18.62
N TYR A 160 -12.94 20.06 17.45
CA TYR A 160 -14.35 20.24 17.06
C TYR A 160 -15.03 18.90 16.73
N GLN A 161 -14.32 18.02 16.01
CA GLN A 161 -14.88 16.75 15.55
C GLN A 161 -15.01 15.70 16.67
N PHE A 162 -14.15 15.79 17.68
CA PHE A 162 -14.02 14.82 18.76
C PHE A 162 -13.81 15.53 20.11
N PRO A 163 -14.81 16.28 20.61
CA PRO A 163 -14.66 17.09 21.84
C PRO A 163 -14.39 16.25 23.09
N ASP A 164 -14.86 15.01 23.12
CA ASP A 164 -14.71 14.09 24.26
C ASP A 164 -13.42 13.25 24.20
N VAL A 165 -12.51 13.54 23.26
CA VAL A 165 -11.31 12.74 23.03
C VAL A 165 -10.06 13.52 23.44
N ASP A 166 -9.36 13.01 24.45
CA ASP A 166 -8.01 13.49 24.75
C ASP A 166 -6.99 12.80 23.83
N PHE A 167 -6.47 13.56 22.87
CA PHE A 167 -5.48 13.08 21.90
C PHE A 167 -4.10 12.81 22.51
N THR A 168 -3.83 13.32 23.72
CA THR A 168 -2.56 13.11 24.44
C THR A 168 -2.53 11.78 25.18
N GLU A 169 -3.69 11.26 25.58
CA GLU A 169 -3.84 9.97 26.25
C GLU A 169 -3.98 8.78 25.28
N LEU A 170 -4.06 9.06 23.97
CA LEU A 170 -4.19 8.01 22.95
C LEU A 170 -2.92 7.16 22.87
N VAL A 171 -3.12 5.84 22.90
CA VAL A 171 -2.04 4.86 22.74
C VAL A 171 -1.94 4.48 21.26
N TYR A 172 -0.91 5.01 20.60
CA TYR A 172 -0.65 4.77 19.19
C TYR A 172 0.07 3.45 18.94
N ARG A 173 -0.27 2.81 17.83
CA ARG A 173 0.49 1.70 17.27
C ARG A 173 1.86 2.20 16.84
N PRO A 174 2.91 1.39 17.04
CA PRO A 174 4.22 1.66 16.46
C PRO A 174 4.04 1.94 14.98
N SER A 175 4.66 3.01 14.49
CA SER A 175 4.64 3.31 13.06
C SER A 175 5.22 2.10 12.31
N PRO A 176 4.55 1.56 11.29
CA PRO A 176 5.12 0.49 10.46
C PRO A 176 6.48 0.88 9.85
N TRP A 177 6.73 2.19 9.78
CA TRP A 177 7.91 2.80 9.21
C TRP A 177 8.98 3.16 10.25
N SER A 178 8.73 2.94 11.55
CA SER A 178 9.77 2.97 12.58
C SER A 178 10.60 1.67 12.52
N LYS A 179 11.18 1.34 11.36
CA LYS A 179 12.07 0.19 11.24
C LYS A 179 13.36 0.53 11.96
N GLY A 180 13.49 0.09 13.23
CA GLY A 180 14.65 -0.46 13.96
C GLY A 180 16.09 0.02 13.68
N LYS A 181 16.29 1.08 12.91
CA LYS A 181 17.55 1.75 12.69
C LYS A 181 17.41 3.10 13.37
N LYS A 182 18.21 3.28 14.42
CA LYS A 182 18.63 4.61 14.86
C LYS A 182 19.36 5.27 13.69
N SER A 183 18.65 5.76 12.68
CA SER A 183 19.24 6.80 11.84
C SER A 183 19.35 8.02 12.75
N GLU A 184 20.51 8.64 12.76
CA GLU A 184 20.92 9.79 13.57
C GLU A 184 20.06 11.06 13.36
N SER A 185 18.92 10.93 12.71
CA SER A 185 17.88 11.93 12.52
C SER A 185 16.52 11.31 12.85
N ASP A 186 16.26 11.10 14.14
CA ASP A 186 14.90 10.94 14.66
C ASP A 186 14.19 12.30 14.53
N ASP A 187 13.85 12.67 13.30
CA ASP A 187 13.11 13.89 13.05
C ASP A 187 11.67 13.71 13.54
N ALA A 188 11.41 14.26 14.73
CA ALA A 188 10.12 14.23 15.39
C ALA A 188 8.96 14.72 14.52
N VAL A 189 9.22 15.53 13.47
CA VAL A 189 8.19 16.00 12.54
C VAL A 189 7.72 14.86 11.62
N ILE A 190 8.64 14.01 11.16
CA ILE A 190 8.36 12.91 10.24
C ILE A 190 7.76 11.72 10.99
N THR A 191 8.26 11.43 12.19
CA THR A 191 7.84 10.28 13.00
C THR A 191 6.61 10.55 13.86
N ARG A 192 6.12 11.79 13.89
CA ARG A 192 4.92 12.17 14.64
C ARG A 192 3.72 11.31 14.24
N HIS A 193 3.08 10.70 15.24
CA HIS A 193 1.85 9.95 15.01
C HIS A 193 0.73 10.88 14.56
N VAL A 194 0.09 10.52 13.44
CA VAL A 194 -1.16 11.14 12.99
C VAL A 194 -2.32 10.42 13.67
N PRO A 195 -3.24 11.13 14.34
CA PRO A 195 -4.24 10.52 15.20
C PRO A 195 -5.41 9.89 14.44
N LEU A 196 -5.13 9.03 13.46
CA LEU A 196 -6.17 8.32 12.72
C LEU A 196 -6.66 7.09 13.49
N PRO A 197 -7.95 6.72 13.42
CA PRO A 197 -8.50 5.56 14.09
C PRO A 197 -7.73 4.24 13.90
N SER A 198 -7.20 3.98 12.70
CA SER A 198 -6.41 2.78 12.41
C SER A 198 -5.07 2.72 13.17
N GLN A 199 -4.54 3.88 13.56
CA GLN A 199 -3.27 4.01 14.25
C GLN A 199 -3.39 3.95 15.76
N VAL A 200 -4.59 3.97 16.31
CA VAL A 200 -4.81 3.87 17.75
C VAL A 200 -5.07 2.41 18.11
N TYR A 201 -4.46 1.91 19.19
CA TYR A 201 -4.76 0.57 19.67
C TYR A 201 -6.23 0.48 20.10
N SER A 202 -6.90 -0.61 19.71
CA SER A 202 -8.25 -0.95 20.17
C SER A 202 -8.20 -1.40 21.65
N SER A 203 -7.91 -0.45 22.53
CA SER A 203 -7.97 -0.57 23.98
C SER A 203 -9.41 -0.38 24.46
N PRO A 204 -9.81 -0.85 25.67
CA PRO A 204 -11.07 -0.44 26.29
C PRO A 204 -11.26 1.08 26.43
N SER A 205 -10.22 1.88 26.24
CA SER A 205 -10.23 3.35 26.24
C SER A 205 -10.52 4.00 24.87
N MET A 206 -10.66 3.25 23.77
CA MET A 206 -10.92 3.87 22.45
C MET A 206 -12.32 4.54 22.46
N PRO A 207 -12.38 5.88 22.28
CA PRO A 207 -13.64 6.61 22.30
C PRO A 207 -14.61 6.06 21.25
N ARG A 208 -15.91 6.05 21.55
CA ARG A 208 -16.93 5.50 20.65
C ARG A 208 -16.89 6.18 19.27
N ALA A 209 -16.72 7.50 19.25
CA ALA A 209 -16.59 8.27 18.01
C ALA A 209 -15.41 7.82 17.14
N TYR A 210 -14.29 7.38 17.74
CA TYR A 210 -13.13 6.85 17.00
C TYR A 210 -13.37 5.45 16.45
N ARG A 211 -14.11 4.61 17.17
CA ARG A 211 -14.54 3.30 16.64
C ARG A 211 -15.43 3.47 15.43
N ASP A 212 -16.39 4.37 15.50
CA ASP A 212 -17.33 4.64 14.41
C ASP A 212 -16.60 5.27 13.19
N ALA A 213 -15.61 6.14 13.43
CA ALA A 213 -14.78 6.74 12.39
C ALA A 213 -13.84 5.76 11.66
N LYS A 214 -13.53 4.62 12.29
CA LYS A 214 -12.60 3.62 11.73
C LYS A 214 -13.12 3.00 10.44
N ASP A 215 -14.43 2.75 10.34
CA ASP A 215 -15.03 2.16 9.14
C ASP A 215 -14.93 3.11 7.95
N THR A 216 -15.21 4.41 8.19
CA THR A 216 -15.02 5.47 7.20
C THR A 216 -13.56 5.53 6.73
N GLU A 217 -12.60 5.44 7.65
CA GLU A 217 -11.17 5.43 7.28
C GLU A 217 -10.80 4.21 6.43
N ILE A 218 -11.25 3.00 6.79
CA ILE A 218 -10.98 1.79 6.03
C ILE A 218 -11.46 1.94 4.58
N ILE A 219 -12.67 2.46 4.40
CA ILE A 219 -13.28 2.65 3.08
C ILE A 219 -12.49 3.66 2.26
N LEU A 220 -12.11 4.79 2.86
CA LEU A 220 -11.30 5.80 2.18
C LEU A 220 -9.92 5.25 1.77
N ARG A 221 -9.31 4.39 2.58
CA ARG A 221 -8.02 3.75 2.26
C ARG A 221 -8.12 2.72 1.12
N MET A 222 -9.28 2.08 0.94
CA MET A 222 -9.46 1.15 -0.19
C MET A 222 -9.32 1.86 -1.55
N GLY A 223 -9.68 3.14 -1.63
CA GLY A 223 -9.56 3.93 -2.86
C GLY A 223 -8.16 4.47 -3.17
N GLU A 224 -7.14 4.14 -2.37
CA GLU A 224 -5.73 4.51 -2.63
C GLU A 224 -4.94 3.45 -3.40
N ALA A 225 -5.52 2.25 -3.59
CA ALA A 225 -4.93 1.12 -4.31
C ALA A 225 -5.10 1.27 -5.84
#